data_AF-A0A7W9FTQ6-F1
#
_entry.id   AF-A0A7W9FTQ6-F1
#
_cell.length_a   1.000
_cell.length_b   1.000
_cell.length_c   1.000
_cell.angle_alpha   90.00
_cell.angle_beta   90.00
_cell.angle_gamma   90.00
#
_symmetry.space_group_name_H-M   'P 1'
#
loop_
_entity.id
_entity.type
_entity.pdbx_description
1 polymer ?
#
loop_
_entity_poly.entity_id
_entity_poly.type
_entity_poly.pdbx_seq_one_letter_code
_entity_poly.pdbx_strand_id
1 'polypeptide(L)'
;MLILSALMAAAIQTAPGAGWTWSLYEGEGPMVLANDIPDTANLRATLQCLPGSGAVSVAVYGEDASAGFARITSGGSTATSEARVGRGGKLETAIPVDHPAFSAFVANGRMTIAVGDDASTITVERPHMAKLRRFADRCAG
;
A
#
# COMPACT_ATOMS: atom_id res chain seq x y z
N MET A 1 -24.76 44.13 -32.98
CA MET A 1 -25.36 42.78 -32.94
C MET A 1 -24.25 41.79 -33.30
N LEU A 2 -24.16 40.65 -32.59
CA LEU A 2 -23.10 39.59 -32.62
C LEU A 2 -21.94 39.78 -31.63
N ILE A 3 -21.55 38.85 -30.74
CA ILE A 3 -22.18 37.75 -29.97
C ILE A 3 -21.19 37.45 -28.81
N LEU A 4 -21.71 37.17 -27.62
CA LEU A 4 -21.00 36.66 -26.43
C LEU A 4 -20.18 35.40 -26.74
N SER A 5 -18.93 35.32 -26.27
CA SER A 5 -18.19 34.06 -26.18
C SER A 5 -17.84 33.78 -24.73
N ALA A 6 -18.73 33.06 -24.03
CA ALA A 6 -18.47 32.52 -22.70
C ALA A 6 -17.72 31.20 -22.86
N LEU A 7 -16.43 31.17 -22.51
CA LEU A 7 -15.65 29.95 -22.39
C LEU A 7 -16.00 29.28 -21.05
N MET A 8 -16.89 28.29 -21.08
CA MET A 8 -17.07 27.34 -19.98
C MET A 8 -15.78 26.52 -19.83
N ALA A 9 -15.03 26.78 -18.76
CA ALA A 9 -13.97 25.91 -18.31
C ALA A 9 -14.60 24.63 -17.73
N ALA A 10 -14.68 23.58 -18.53
CA ALA A 10 -15.04 22.25 -18.05
C ALA A 10 -13.91 21.75 -17.14
N ALA A 11 -14.15 21.73 -15.83
CA ALA A 11 -13.30 21.03 -14.88
C ALA A 11 -13.28 19.55 -15.27
N ILE A 12 -12.11 19.07 -15.69
CA ILE A 12 -11.83 17.65 -15.92
C ILE A 12 -11.89 16.98 -14.55
N GLN A 13 -13.07 16.51 -14.16
CA GLN A 13 -13.22 15.59 -13.05
C GLN A 13 -12.73 14.24 -13.54
N THR A 14 -11.46 13.95 -13.29
CA THR A 14 -10.91 12.60 -13.39
C THR A 14 -11.82 11.67 -12.59
N ALA A 15 -12.50 10.75 -13.28
CA ALA A 15 -13.30 9.72 -12.62
C ALA A 15 -12.41 8.98 -11.60
N PRO A 16 -12.76 8.95 -10.31
CA PRO A 16 -12.00 8.19 -9.33
C PRO A 16 -12.07 6.70 -9.70
N GLY A 17 -10.92 6.04 -9.82
CA GLY A 17 -10.84 4.64 -10.19
C GLY A 17 -11.60 3.77 -9.19
N ALA A 18 -12.67 3.10 -9.65
CA ALA A 18 -13.33 1.94 -9.05
C ALA A 18 -13.52 1.92 -7.50
N GLY A 19 -13.65 3.08 -6.84
CA GLY A 19 -13.87 3.17 -5.39
C GLY A 19 -12.68 2.82 -4.50
N TRP A 20 -11.54 2.40 -5.06
CA TRP A 20 -10.35 2.05 -4.27
C TRP A 20 -9.60 3.31 -3.81
N THR A 21 -9.20 3.32 -2.55
CA THR A 21 -8.45 4.42 -1.94
C THR A 21 -7.44 3.87 -0.93
N TRP A 22 -6.54 4.73 -0.48
CA TRP A 22 -5.70 4.42 0.67
C TRP A 22 -6.18 5.14 1.93
N SER A 23 -6.52 4.37 2.95
CA SER A 23 -7.02 4.83 4.24
C SER A 23 -6.03 4.53 5.35
N LEU A 24 -5.73 5.52 6.19
CA LEU A 24 -4.85 5.36 7.35
C LEU A 24 -5.72 5.32 8.61
N TYR A 25 -5.73 4.17 9.27
CA TYR A 25 -6.45 3.94 10.52
C TYR A 25 -5.47 4.00 11.69
N GLU A 26 -5.79 4.87 12.65
CA GLU A 26 -5.06 5.08 13.88
C GLU A 26 -6.02 4.97 15.06
N GLY A 27 -5.52 4.52 16.21
CA GLY A 27 -6.31 4.39 17.43
C GLY A 27 -5.59 3.54 18.46
N GLU A 28 -6.36 2.92 19.35
CA GLU A 28 -5.81 1.93 20.28
C GLU A 28 -5.54 0.63 19.54
N GLY A 29 -4.25 0.32 19.33
CA GLY A 29 -3.81 -0.90 18.66
C GLY A 29 -2.81 -0.63 17.52
N PRO A 30 -2.59 -1.62 16.64
CA PRO A 30 -1.72 -1.46 15.50
C PRO A 30 -2.28 -0.44 14.50
N MET A 31 -1.39 0.42 13.99
CA MET A 31 -1.72 1.33 12.90
C MET A 31 -1.84 0.53 11.60
N VAL A 32 -2.81 0.89 10.77
CA VAL A 32 -3.04 0.20 9.49
C VAL A 32 -3.19 1.23 8.36
N LEU A 33 -2.38 1.08 7.32
CA LEU A 33 -2.59 1.74 6.03
C LEU A 33 -3.16 0.71 5.06
N ALA A 34 -4.42 0.87 4.67
CA ALA A 34 -5.16 -0.10 3.85
C ALA A 34 -5.45 0.46 2.46
N ASN A 35 -5.34 -0.37 1.43
CA ASN A 35 -5.95 -0.14 0.12
C ASN A 35 -7.32 -0.82 0.09
N ASP A 36 -8.37 -0.02 0.23
CA ASP A 36 -9.72 -0.47 0.54
C ASP A 36 -10.76 0.24 -0.33
N ILE A 37 -11.97 -0.34 -0.38
CA ILE A 37 -13.16 0.40 -0.80
C ILE A 37 -13.89 0.82 0.48
N PRO A 38 -14.04 2.13 0.75
CA PRO A 38 -14.71 2.63 1.95
C PRO A 38 -16.10 2.02 2.13
N ASP A 39 -16.48 1.80 3.40
CA ASP A 39 -17.76 1.22 3.81
C ASP A 39 -18.03 -0.20 3.27
N THR A 40 -16.97 -0.94 2.92
CA THR A 40 -17.05 -2.36 2.52
C THR A 40 -15.97 -3.21 3.20
N ALA A 41 -16.06 -4.53 3.03
CA ALA A 41 -15.01 -5.46 3.47
C ALA A 41 -13.92 -5.73 2.41
N ASN A 42 -13.91 -4.96 1.31
CA ASN A 42 -13.00 -5.20 0.20
C ASN A 42 -11.62 -4.59 0.47
N LEU A 43 -10.59 -5.45 0.50
CA LEU A 43 -9.20 -5.09 0.69
C LEU A 43 -8.36 -5.63 -0.47
N ARG A 44 -7.35 -4.86 -0.89
CA ARG A 44 -6.31 -5.30 -1.82
C ARG A 44 -4.96 -5.46 -1.16
N ALA A 45 -4.63 -4.53 -0.26
CA ALA A 45 -3.38 -4.56 0.49
C ALA A 45 -3.54 -3.88 1.85
N THR A 46 -2.76 -4.33 2.83
CA THR A 46 -2.60 -3.61 4.10
C THR A 46 -1.12 -3.56 4.50
N LEU A 47 -0.74 -2.44 5.09
CA LEU A 47 0.51 -2.27 5.83
C LEU A 47 0.12 -2.07 7.29
N GLN A 48 0.74 -2.81 8.19
CA GLN A 48 0.41 -2.79 9.61
C GLN A 48 1.66 -2.79 10.48
N CYS A 49 1.68 -1.97 11.52
CA CYS A 49 2.73 -2.01 12.55
C CYS A 49 2.17 -1.58 13.91
N LEU A 50 2.85 -1.95 14.98
CA LEU A 50 2.72 -1.23 16.24
C LEU A 50 3.61 0.01 16.17
N PRO A 51 3.18 1.18 16.70
CA PRO A 51 4.04 2.36 16.75
C PRO A 51 5.39 2.06 17.44
N GLY A 52 6.49 2.47 16.82
CA GLY A 52 7.86 2.22 17.31
C GLY A 52 8.34 0.76 17.26
N SER A 53 7.61 -0.14 16.61
CA SER A 53 8.03 -1.57 16.53
C SER A 53 9.20 -1.84 15.59
N GLY A 54 9.51 -0.91 14.67
CA GLY A 54 10.59 -1.07 13.70
C GLY A 54 10.32 -2.10 12.60
N ALA A 55 9.13 -2.71 12.56
CA ALA A 55 8.76 -3.71 11.54
C ALA A 55 7.34 -3.49 11.02
N VAL A 56 7.16 -3.71 9.71
CA VAL A 56 5.88 -3.60 9.02
C VAL A 56 5.46 -4.96 8.52
N SER A 57 4.26 -5.39 8.93
CA SER A 57 3.55 -6.50 8.30
C SER A 57 2.86 -6.00 7.04
N VAL A 58 3.03 -6.73 5.93
CA VAL A 58 2.42 -6.44 4.64
C VAL A 58 1.50 -7.60 4.28
N ALA A 59 0.26 -7.30 3.92
CA ALA A 59 -0.67 -8.29 3.41
C ALA A 59 -1.20 -7.91 2.03
N VAL A 60 -1.37 -8.91 1.15
CA VAL A 60 -1.97 -8.78 -0.19
C VAL A 60 -3.12 -9.76 -0.35
N TYR A 61 -4.23 -9.28 -0.92
CA TYR A 61 -5.51 -9.98 -1.00
C TYR A 61 -5.92 -10.21 -2.46
N GLY A 62 -6.69 -11.28 -2.72
CA GLY A 62 -7.43 -11.47 -3.97
C GLY A 62 -6.84 -12.45 -4.98
N GLU A 63 -5.62 -12.96 -4.77
CA GLU A 63 -5.00 -14.01 -5.59
C GLU A 63 -4.70 -15.25 -4.73
N ASP A 64 -4.53 -16.41 -5.37
CA ASP A 64 -4.10 -17.63 -4.69
C ASP A 64 -2.70 -17.41 -4.12
N ALA A 65 -2.63 -17.13 -2.82
CA ALA A 65 -1.36 -16.88 -2.16
C ALA A 65 -0.59 -18.19 -1.94
N SER A 66 0.69 -18.17 -2.29
CA SER A 66 1.65 -19.22 -1.96
C SER A 66 2.44 -18.85 -0.69
N ALA A 67 2.66 -19.81 0.21
CA ALA A 67 3.60 -19.67 1.32
C ALA A 67 5.04 -19.93 0.85
N GLY A 68 6.03 -19.40 1.56
CA GLY A 68 7.45 -19.60 1.25
C GLY A 68 8.31 -18.44 1.70
N PHE A 69 9.34 -18.11 0.92
CA PHE A 69 10.15 -16.90 1.14
C PHE A 69 9.79 -15.85 0.10
N ALA A 70 9.25 -14.72 0.56
CA ALA A 70 8.97 -13.57 -0.27
C ALA A 70 10.22 -12.75 -0.55
N ARG A 71 10.38 -12.37 -1.82
CA ARG A 71 11.32 -11.36 -2.28
C ARG A 71 10.59 -10.01 -2.38
N ILE A 72 10.89 -9.10 -1.47
CA ILE A 72 10.26 -7.77 -1.39
C ILE A 72 11.19 -6.75 -2.03
N THR A 73 10.76 -6.11 -3.12
CA THR A 73 11.62 -5.26 -3.94
C THR A 73 11.03 -3.86 -4.11
N SER A 74 11.87 -2.84 -3.95
CA SER A 74 11.57 -1.45 -4.34
C SER A 74 12.87 -0.66 -4.56
N GLY A 75 12.86 0.26 -5.53
CA GLY A 75 14.00 1.14 -5.82
C GLY A 75 15.33 0.42 -6.07
N GLY A 76 15.28 -0.80 -6.62
CA GLY A 76 16.47 -1.63 -6.86
C GLY A 76 17.02 -2.37 -5.62
N SER A 77 16.43 -2.14 -4.44
CA SER A 77 16.76 -2.90 -3.22
C SER A 77 15.79 -4.05 -3.01
N THR A 78 16.30 -5.14 -2.45
CA THR A 78 15.52 -6.37 -2.22
C THR A 78 15.71 -6.88 -0.79
N ALA A 79 14.62 -7.14 -0.08
CA ALA A 79 14.58 -7.90 1.17
C ALA A 79 14.08 -9.32 0.90
N THR A 80 14.43 -10.25 1.77
CA THR A 80 13.84 -11.59 1.80
C THR A 80 13.23 -11.83 3.18
N SER A 81 11.99 -12.30 3.23
CA SER A 81 11.27 -12.62 4.46
C SER A 81 10.45 -13.88 4.28
N GLU A 82 10.17 -14.59 5.37
CA GLU A 82 9.14 -15.62 5.37
C GLU A 82 7.78 -14.99 5.01
N ALA A 83 7.05 -15.68 4.16
CA ALA A 83 5.71 -15.34 3.73
C ALA A 83 4.78 -16.53 3.97
N ARG A 84 3.61 -16.24 4.52
CA ARG A 84 2.62 -17.23 4.90
C ARG A 84 1.25 -16.89 4.34
N VAL A 85 0.42 -17.91 4.19
CA VAL A 85 -0.99 -17.72 3.83
C VAL A 85 -1.77 -17.45 5.11
N GLY A 86 -2.27 -16.23 5.24
CA GLY A 86 -3.10 -15.78 6.34
C GLY A 86 -4.56 -16.20 6.20
N ARG A 87 -5.38 -15.80 7.17
CA ARG A 87 -6.83 -16.01 7.14
C ARG A 87 -7.43 -15.37 5.89
N GLY A 88 -8.30 -16.11 5.19
CA GLY A 88 -8.95 -15.63 3.96
C GLY A 88 -8.05 -15.72 2.73
N GLY A 89 -6.97 -16.50 2.79
CA GLY A 89 -6.10 -16.77 1.63
C GLY A 89 -5.14 -15.64 1.28
N LYS A 90 -5.04 -14.59 2.10
CA LYS A 90 -4.13 -13.47 1.87
C LYS A 90 -2.67 -13.88 2.05
N LEU A 91 -1.79 -13.32 1.25
CA LEU A 91 -0.34 -13.39 1.48
C LEU A 91 0.02 -12.46 2.63
N GLU A 92 0.81 -12.92 3.60
CA GLU A 92 1.35 -12.09 4.70
C GLU A 92 2.88 -12.25 4.79
N THR A 93 3.61 -11.14 4.84
CA THR A 93 5.07 -11.09 5.03
C THR A 93 5.44 -9.90 5.91
N ALA A 94 6.68 -9.80 6.37
CA ALA A 94 7.17 -8.65 7.11
C ALA A 94 8.41 -8.02 6.45
N ILE A 95 8.65 -6.75 6.74
CA ILE A 95 9.87 -6.03 6.36
C ILE A 95 10.27 -5.05 7.48
N PRO A 96 11.56 -4.96 7.86
CA PRO A 96 12.04 -3.92 8.77
C PRO A 96 11.86 -2.52 8.17
N VAL A 97 11.53 -1.54 9.01
CA VAL A 97 11.30 -0.14 8.60
C VAL A 97 12.61 0.52 8.12
N ASP A 98 13.74 0.10 8.68
CA ASP A 98 15.08 0.57 8.31
C ASP A 98 15.65 -0.13 7.06
N HIS A 99 14.97 -1.14 6.52
CA HIS A 99 15.44 -1.84 5.34
C HIS A 99 15.37 -0.93 4.10
N PRO A 100 16.43 -0.86 3.25
CA PRO A 100 16.47 0.03 2.09
C PRO A 100 15.30 -0.13 1.11
N ALA A 101 14.82 -1.37 0.93
CA ALA A 101 13.63 -1.63 0.10
C ALA A 101 12.34 -1.01 0.68
N PHE A 102 12.17 -0.94 2.00
CA PHE A 102 11.04 -0.24 2.60
C PHE A 102 11.20 1.28 2.48
N SER A 103 12.39 1.81 2.74
CA SER A 103 12.67 3.25 2.55
C SER A 103 12.42 3.71 1.11
N ALA A 104 12.84 2.90 0.13
CA ALA A 104 12.56 3.15 -1.29
C ALA A 104 11.06 3.15 -1.60
N PHE A 105 10.31 2.20 -1.04
CA PHE A 105 8.86 2.15 -1.19
C PHE A 105 8.18 3.40 -0.60
N VAL A 106 8.60 3.85 0.59
CA VAL A 106 8.08 5.09 1.20
C VAL A 106 8.38 6.33 0.34
N ALA A 107 9.50 6.32 -0.39
CA ALA A 107 9.87 7.39 -1.29
C ALA A 107 9.08 7.39 -2.61
N ASN A 108 8.87 6.21 -3.23
CA ASN A 108 8.36 6.08 -4.60
C ASN A 108 6.93 5.52 -4.71
N GLY A 109 6.37 4.98 -3.63
CA GLY A 109 5.02 4.42 -3.57
C GLY A 109 4.85 3.06 -4.25
N ARG A 110 5.91 2.37 -4.69
CA ARG A 110 5.82 1.10 -5.40
C ARG A 110 6.67 0.01 -4.75
N MET A 111 6.05 -1.13 -4.45
CA MET A 111 6.72 -2.31 -3.90
C MET A 111 6.19 -3.56 -4.60
N THR A 112 7.08 -4.46 -4.98
CA THR A 112 6.73 -5.77 -5.52
C THR A 112 7.07 -6.84 -4.51
N ILE A 113 6.16 -7.78 -4.29
CA ILE A 113 6.31 -8.95 -3.43
C ILE A 113 6.18 -10.17 -4.31
N ALA A 114 7.21 -11.00 -4.37
CA ALA A 114 7.20 -12.23 -5.17
C ALA A 114 7.47 -13.46 -4.29
N VAL A 115 6.68 -14.52 -4.47
CA VAL A 115 6.87 -15.84 -3.83
C VAL A 115 6.82 -16.91 -4.91
N GLY A 116 7.92 -17.63 -5.10
CA GLY A 116 8.04 -18.53 -6.26
C GLY A 116 7.88 -17.75 -7.57
N ASP A 117 6.89 -18.16 -8.38
CA ASP A 117 6.53 -17.53 -9.64
C ASP A 117 5.42 -16.46 -9.50
N ASP A 118 4.76 -16.40 -8.34
CA ASP A 118 3.69 -15.43 -8.07
C ASP A 118 4.30 -14.07 -7.69
N ALA A 119 3.77 -12.99 -8.26
CA ALA A 119 4.24 -11.64 -7.97
C ALA A 119 3.10 -10.63 -7.93
N SER A 120 2.95 -9.95 -6.80
CA SER A 120 1.98 -8.87 -6.62
C SER A 120 2.69 -7.54 -6.44
N THR A 121 2.15 -6.46 -7.03
CA THR A 121 2.70 -5.11 -6.88
C THR A 121 1.73 -4.22 -6.11
N ILE A 122 2.20 -3.69 -4.99
CA ILE A 122 1.51 -2.66 -4.22
C ILE A 122 1.92 -1.30 -4.78
N THR A 123 0.92 -0.49 -5.10
CA THR A 123 1.12 0.91 -5.52
C THR A 123 0.32 1.83 -4.60
N VAL A 124 1.00 2.80 -4.00
CA VAL A 124 0.41 3.93 -3.28
C VAL A 124 0.50 5.14 -4.20
N GLU A 125 -0.64 5.61 -4.67
CA GLU A 125 -0.71 6.72 -5.62
C GLU A 125 -0.29 8.03 -4.96
N ARG A 126 0.17 8.99 -5.78
CA ARG A 126 0.66 10.31 -5.35
C ARG A 126 -0.26 11.01 -4.32
N PRO A 127 -1.61 11.01 -4.46
CA PRO A 127 -2.49 11.65 -3.48
C PRO A 127 -2.41 11.05 -2.07
N HIS A 128 -1.93 9.81 -1.94
CA HIS A 128 -1.88 9.05 -0.69
C HIS A 128 -0.48 8.90 -0.10
N MET A 129 0.56 9.38 -0.80
CA MET A 129 1.95 9.27 -0.36
C MET A 129 2.23 9.92 1.00
N ALA A 130 1.51 10.99 1.37
CA ALA A 130 1.63 11.59 2.70
C ALA A 130 1.19 10.63 3.81
N LYS A 131 0.17 9.79 3.55
CA LYS A 131 -0.28 8.76 4.51
C LYS A 131 0.76 7.65 4.67
N LEU A 132 1.39 7.23 3.57
CA LEU A 132 2.48 6.24 3.60
C LEU A 132 3.67 6.72 4.43
N ARG A 133 4.13 7.95 4.22
CA ARG A 133 5.23 8.54 5.00
C ARG A 133 4.87 8.61 6.48
N ARG A 134 3.69 9.14 6.79
CA ARG A 134 3.21 9.22 8.18
C ARG A 134 3.10 7.85 8.84
N PHE A 135 2.66 6.82 8.12
CA PHE A 135 2.66 5.45 8.61
C PHE A 135 4.09 4.97 8.93
N ALA A 136 5.02 5.13 7.99
CA ALA A 136 6.41 4.72 8.15
C ALA A 136 7.10 5.41 9.34
N ASP A 137 6.94 6.73 9.46
CA ASP A 137 7.50 7.52 10.56
C ASP A 137 7.02 6.99 11.93
N ARG A 138 5.74 6.65 12.04
CA ARG A 138 5.16 6.12 13.28
C ARG A 138 5.61 4.69 13.58
N CYS A 139 5.86 3.87 12.55
CA CYS A 139 6.42 2.53 12.76
C CYS A 139 7.88 2.58 13.20
N ALA A 140 8.65 3.59 12.77
CA ALA A 140 10.04 3.79 13.16
C ALA A 140 10.19 4.21 14.63
N GLY A 141 9.26 5.03 15.13
CA GLY A 141 9.27 5.57 16.50
C GLY A 141 9.72 7.02 16.56
#